data_AF-Q2W263-F1
#
_entry.id   AF-Q2W263-F1
#
_cell.length_a   1.000
_cell.length_b   1.000
_cell.length_c   1.000
_cell.angle_alpha   90.00
_cell.angle_beta   90.00
_cell.angle_gamma   90.00
#
_symmetry.space_group_name_H-M   'P 1'
#
loop_
_entity.id
_entity.type
_entity.pdbx_description
1 polymer ?
#
loop_
_entity_poly.entity_id
_entity_poly.type
_entity_poly.pdbx_seq_one_letter_code
_entity_poly.pdbx_strand_id
1 'polypeptide(L)'
;MIDIFITHDWHRRADIDQITHCLDQAFGLGWRNFGNPWYDPCIKLSSPEGAALVCEILETQVSPSHVLIFLPSVYSTSSRGRTWAGAALDMARRYKIPVIGLLADGAVPPPDVTDLADRWVGLSELPQAVMAVSNP
;
A
#
# COMPACT_ATOMS: atom_id res chain seq x y z
N MET A 1 -11.90 -14.04 0.82
CA MET A 1 -11.92 -12.57 0.97
C MET A 1 -10.48 -12.11 0.90
N ILE A 2 -10.18 -11.11 0.07
CA ILE A 2 -8.83 -10.63 -0.19
C ILE A 2 -8.54 -9.41 0.68
N ASP A 3 -7.50 -9.52 1.48
CA ASP A 3 -7.06 -8.47 2.40
C ASP A 3 -5.92 -7.71 1.77
N ILE A 4 -6.15 -6.42 1.48
CA ILE A 4 -5.23 -5.60 0.68
C ILE A 4 -4.77 -4.42 1.52
N PHE A 5 -3.46 -4.22 1.67
CA PHE A 5 -2.91 -3.00 2.22
C PHE A 5 -2.58 -2.02 1.10
N ILE A 6 -3.23 -0.86 1.07
CA ILE A 6 -2.93 0.19 0.09
C ILE A 6 -2.11 1.29 0.78
N THR A 7 -0.87 1.51 0.34
CA THR A 7 -0.10 2.67 0.80
C THR A 7 -0.82 3.93 0.33
N HIS A 8 -1.09 4.87 1.22
CA HIS A 8 -1.80 6.09 0.88
C HIS A 8 -1.27 7.26 1.73
N ASP A 9 -1.49 8.47 1.23
CA ASP A 9 -1.31 9.69 2.00
C ASP A 9 -2.67 10.11 2.55
N TRP A 10 -2.77 10.35 3.87
CA TRP A 10 -3.99 10.78 4.55
C TRP A 10 -4.61 12.05 3.96
N HIS A 11 -3.79 12.87 3.29
CA HIS A 11 -4.25 14.10 2.66
C HIS A 11 -4.67 13.92 1.19
N ARG A 12 -4.37 12.79 0.54
CA ARG A 12 -4.63 12.57 -0.90
C ARG A 12 -5.62 11.42 -1.12
N ARG A 13 -6.92 11.75 -1.06
CA ARG A 13 -8.02 10.77 -1.22
C ARG A 13 -8.30 10.34 -2.66
N ALA A 14 -8.04 11.19 -3.65
CA ALA A 14 -8.44 10.95 -5.04
C ALA A 14 -7.82 9.68 -5.67
N ASP A 15 -6.55 9.39 -5.36
CA ASP A 15 -5.86 8.20 -5.87
C ASP A 15 -6.47 6.92 -5.26
N ILE A 16 -6.85 6.96 -3.97
CA ILE A 16 -7.48 5.84 -3.29
C ILE A 16 -8.84 5.53 -3.90
N ASP A 17 -9.66 6.57 -4.17
CA ASP A 17 -11.02 6.39 -4.67
C ASP A 17 -11.05 5.65 -6.02
N GLN A 18 -10.09 5.93 -6.90
CA GLN A 18 -9.96 5.23 -8.19
C GLN A 18 -9.55 3.77 -8.01
N ILE A 19 -8.62 3.50 -7.09
CA ILE A 19 -8.15 2.15 -6.80
C ILE A 19 -9.26 1.32 -6.16
N THR A 20 -9.95 1.87 -5.16
CA THR A 20 -11.07 1.19 -4.50
C THR A 20 -12.19 0.92 -5.49
N HIS A 21 -12.53 1.89 -6.35
CA HIS A 21 -13.54 1.68 -7.39
C HIS A 21 -13.15 0.56 -8.35
N CYS A 22 -11.90 0.51 -8.81
CA CYS A 22 -11.40 -0.56 -9.67
C CYS A 22 -11.53 -1.94 -9.00
N LEU A 23 -11.11 -2.05 -7.72
CA LEU A 23 -11.19 -3.29 -6.95
C LEU A 23 -12.64 -3.68 -6.63
N ASP A 24 -13.52 -2.71 -6.37
CA ASP A 24 -14.96 -2.94 -6.16
C ASP A 24 -15.62 -3.49 -7.41
N GLN A 25 -15.28 -2.97 -8.60
CA GLN A 25 -15.78 -3.50 -9.87
C GLN A 25 -15.32 -4.95 -10.12
N ALA A 26 -14.10 -5.30 -9.72
CA ALA A 26 -13.53 -6.62 -9.97
C ALA A 26 -13.97 -7.67 -8.94
N PHE A 27 -14.05 -7.29 -7.65
CA PHE A 27 -14.20 -8.23 -6.54
C PHE A 27 -15.48 -8.02 -5.74
N GLY A 28 -16.17 -6.88 -5.88
CA GLY A 28 -17.34 -6.54 -5.06
C GLY A 28 -17.03 -6.62 -3.56
N LEU A 29 -17.83 -7.39 -2.82
CA LEU A 29 -17.61 -7.62 -1.38
C LEU A 29 -16.50 -8.65 -1.08
N GLY A 30 -15.79 -9.12 -2.10
CA GLY A 30 -14.75 -10.14 -2.00
C GLY A 30 -13.40 -9.63 -1.47
N TRP A 31 -13.25 -8.33 -1.19
CA TRP A 31 -11.99 -7.72 -0.73
C TRP A 31 -12.22 -6.68 0.38
N ARG A 32 -11.14 -6.30 1.08
CA ARG A 32 -11.14 -5.18 2.05
C ARG A 32 -9.80 -4.46 2.11
N ASN A 33 -9.83 -3.15 2.37
CA ASN A 33 -8.65 -2.31 2.51
C ASN A 33 -8.17 -2.23 3.96
N PHE A 34 -7.01 -2.83 4.27
CA PHE A 34 -6.33 -2.77 5.56
C PHE A 34 -5.51 -1.51 5.77
N GLY A 35 -5.20 -0.79 4.70
CA GLY A 35 -4.38 0.40 4.74
C GLY A 35 -5.10 1.60 5.32
N ASN A 36 -6.44 1.64 5.38
CA ASN A 36 -7.19 2.83 5.80
C ASN A 36 -7.47 2.81 7.32
N PRO A 37 -6.66 3.45 8.19
CA PRO A 37 -7.02 3.57 9.60
C PRO A 37 -8.29 4.41 9.76
N TRP A 38 -9.14 4.02 10.70
CA TRP A 38 -10.33 4.79 11.08
C TRP A 38 -10.01 6.13 11.77
N TYR A 39 -8.74 6.41 12.09
CA TYR A 39 -8.30 7.65 12.74
C TYR A 39 -6.86 8.03 12.33
N ASP A 40 -6.59 9.33 12.15
CA ASP A 40 -5.23 9.87 12.11
C ASP A 40 -4.70 9.87 13.55
N PRO A 41 -3.68 9.06 13.90
CA PRO A 41 -3.21 8.96 15.27
C PRO A 41 -2.43 10.22 15.72
N CYS A 42 -2.33 11.28 14.91
CA CYS A 42 -1.62 12.53 15.21
C CYS A 42 -0.20 12.28 15.77
N ILE A 43 0.46 11.22 15.29
CA ILE A 43 1.74 10.77 15.84
C ILE A 43 2.87 11.64 15.31
N LYS A 44 3.70 12.13 16.23
CA LYS A 44 4.98 12.78 15.88
C LYS A 44 5.99 11.71 15.49
N LEU A 45 6.09 11.44 14.19
CA LEU A 45 7.08 10.53 13.59
C LEU A 45 8.54 10.87 13.94
N SER A 46 8.81 12.12 14.34
CA SER A 46 10.14 12.58 14.71
C SER A 46 10.58 12.17 16.12
N SER A 47 9.70 11.59 16.96
CA SER A 47 10.08 11.05 18.26
C SER A 47 10.27 9.52 18.20
N PRO A 48 11.21 8.95 18.96
CA PRO A 48 11.41 7.50 19.03
C PRO A 48 10.13 6.72 19.40
N GLU A 49 9.34 7.26 20.33
CA GLU A 49 8.09 6.68 20.79
C GLU A 49 7.01 6.73 19.70
N GLY A 50 6.97 7.84 18.94
CA GLY A 50 6.06 7.98 17.81
C GLY A 50 6.42 7.05 16.65
N ALA A 51 7.71 6.85 16.39
CA ALA A 51 8.16 5.89 15.38
C ALA A 51 7.79 4.45 15.77
N ALA A 52 7.97 4.07 17.04
CA ALA A 52 7.58 2.74 17.55
C ALA A 52 6.07 2.49 17.44
N LEU A 53 5.25 3.47 17.86
CA LEU A 53 3.80 3.37 17.78
C LEU A 53 3.31 3.26 16.33
N VAL A 54 3.94 3.99 15.40
CA VAL A 54 3.63 3.87 13.98
C VAL A 54 3.95 2.48 13.45
N CYS A 55 5.09 1.90 13.84
CA CYS A 55 5.43 0.53 13.47
C CYS A 55 4.41 -0.47 14.00
N GLU A 56 3.99 -0.35 15.26
CA GLU A 56 2.97 -1.25 15.84
C GLU A 56 1.64 -1.15 15.08
N ILE A 57 1.16 0.07 14.81
CA ILE A 57 -0.08 0.28 14.06
C ILE A 57 0.03 -0.29 12.65
N LEU A 58 1.10 0.04 11.92
CA LEU A 58 1.35 -0.48 10.58
C LEU A 58 1.43 -2.00 10.57
N GLU A 59 2.06 -2.61 11.57
CA GLU A 59 2.23 -4.05 11.65
C GLU A 59 0.88 -4.75 11.78
N THR A 60 -0.04 -4.23 12.59
CA THR A 60 -1.41 -4.77 12.71
C THR A 60 -2.22 -4.67 11.41
N GLN A 61 -1.84 -3.79 10.48
CA GLN A 61 -2.51 -3.59 9.20
C GLN A 61 -1.84 -4.39 8.07
N VAL A 62 -0.51 -4.37 8.02
CA VAL A 62 0.28 -5.03 6.97
C VAL A 62 0.29 -6.53 7.20
N SER A 63 0.58 -7.02 8.41
CA SER A 63 0.72 -8.46 8.70
C SER A 63 -0.46 -9.34 8.25
N PRO A 64 -1.74 -8.95 8.45
CA PRO A 64 -2.88 -9.76 7.99
C PRO A 64 -3.19 -9.62 6.49
N SER A 65 -2.51 -8.76 5.76
CA SER A 65 -2.79 -8.52 4.34
C SER A 65 -2.21 -9.62 3.46
N HIS A 66 -2.98 -10.05 2.46
CA HIS A 66 -2.52 -10.99 1.44
C HIS A 66 -1.60 -10.31 0.42
N VAL A 67 -1.76 -9.00 0.20
CA VAL A 67 -0.99 -8.22 -0.77
C VAL A 67 -0.85 -6.76 -0.33
N LEU A 68 0.29 -6.16 -0.62
CA LEU A 68 0.56 -4.74 -0.46
C LEU A 68 0.55 -4.04 -1.82
N ILE A 69 -0.30 -3.03 -1.97
CA ILE A 69 -0.30 -2.10 -3.12
C ILE A 69 0.55 -0.88 -2.76
N PHE A 70 1.66 -0.71 -3.47
CA PHE A 70 2.61 0.38 -3.30
C PHE A 70 2.36 1.50 -4.32
N LEU A 71 2.15 2.71 -3.80
CA LEU A 71 1.97 3.94 -4.57
C LEU A 71 3.25 4.77 -4.50
N PRO A 72 4.03 4.88 -5.59
CA PRO A 72 5.26 5.67 -5.57
C PRO A 72 4.99 7.17 -5.37
N SER A 73 3.78 7.64 -5.72
CA SER A 73 3.35 9.01 -5.42
C SER A 73 3.40 9.30 -3.93
N VAL A 74 2.98 8.36 -3.06
CA VAL A 74 3.00 8.50 -1.59
C VAL A 74 4.42 8.54 -1.07
N TYR A 75 5.27 7.65 -1.57
CA TYR A 75 6.68 7.55 -1.19
C TYR A 75 7.47 8.83 -1.52
N SER A 76 7.14 9.48 -2.64
CA SER A 76 7.83 10.67 -3.12
C SER A 76 7.23 12.00 -2.64
N THR A 77 6.04 11.99 -2.03
CA THR A 77 5.33 13.23 -1.65
C THR A 77 5.98 13.95 -0.46
N SER A 78 6.47 13.23 0.55
CA SER A 78 7.06 13.85 1.74
C SER A 78 8.00 12.89 2.48
N SER A 79 8.82 13.43 3.38
CA SER A 79 9.62 12.61 4.32
C SER A 79 8.72 11.68 5.15
N ARG A 80 7.54 12.15 5.56
CA ARG A 80 6.51 11.36 6.26
C ARG A 80 5.99 10.21 5.41
N GLY A 81 5.62 10.48 4.16
CA GLY A 81 5.16 9.45 3.21
C GLY A 81 6.24 8.40 2.93
N ARG A 82 7.49 8.84 2.77
CA ARG A 82 8.66 7.98 2.61
C ARG A 82 8.88 7.06 3.82
N THR A 83 8.85 7.61 5.03
CA THR A 83 9.00 6.82 6.26
C THR A 83 7.87 5.80 6.40
N TRP A 84 6.62 6.21 6.17
CA TRP A 84 5.46 5.33 6.31
C TRP A 84 5.44 4.22 5.28
N ALA A 85 5.54 4.56 3.99
CA ALA A 85 5.55 3.58 2.91
C ALA A 85 6.81 2.69 2.98
N GLY A 86 7.96 3.25 3.37
CA GLY A 86 9.19 2.49 3.62
C GLY A 86 9.00 1.44 4.72
N ALA A 87 8.43 1.82 5.87
CA ALA A 87 8.16 0.88 6.96
C ALA A 87 7.18 -0.23 6.54
N ALA A 88 6.14 0.10 5.77
CA ALA A 88 5.20 -0.88 5.25
C ALA A 88 5.86 -1.86 4.24
N LEU A 89 6.74 -1.37 3.36
CA LEU A 89 7.53 -2.20 2.44
C LEU A 89 8.48 -3.13 3.19
N ASP A 90 9.15 -2.63 4.23
CA ASP A 90 10.04 -3.45 5.06
C ASP A 90 9.24 -4.53 5.81
N MET A 91 8.05 -4.22 6.30
CA MET A 91 7.14 -5.20 6.89
C MET A 91 6.70 -6.25 5.87
N ALA A 92 6.28 -5.83 4.67
CA ALA A 92 5.87 -6.77 3.62
C ALA A 92 6.99 -7.75 3.28
N ARG A 93 8.23 -7.27 3.16
CA ARG A 93 9.41 -8.13 2.97
C ARG A 93 9.62 -9.11 4.12
N ARG A 94 9.54 -8.65 5.37
CA ARG A 94 9.67 -9.51 6.56
C ARG A 94 8.59 -10.60 6.62
N TYR A 95 7.36 -10.23 6.30
CA TYR A 95 6.19 -11.11 6.33
C TYR A 95 5.98 -11.90 5.03
N LYS A 96 6.84 -11.71 4.02
CA LYS A 96 6.73 -12.32 2.68
C LYS A 96 5.39 -12.01 2.00
N ILE A 97 4.88 -10.81 2.23
CA ILE A 97 3.68 -10.30 1.58
C ILE A 97 4.10 -9.75 0.20
N PRO A 98 3.49 -10.23 -0.89
CA PRO A 98 3.72 -9.70 -2.22
C PRO A 98 3.46 -8.20 -2.32
N VAL A 99 4.35 -7.48 -2.99
CA VAL A 99 4.26 -6.04 -3.23
C VAL A 99 3.98 -5.76 -4.70
N ILE A 100 2.82 -5.17 -4.98
CA ILE A 100 2.42 -4.69 -6.30
C ILE A 100 2.60 -3.17 -6.34
N GLY A 101 3.51 -2.69 -7.18
CA GLY A 101 3.64 -1.27 -7.48
C GLY A 101 2.58 -0.84 -8.48
N LEU A 102 1.80 0.19 -8.14
CA LEU A 102 0.73 0.70 -9.00
C LEU A 102 1.13 2.03 -9.62
N LEU A 103 0.91 2.12 -10.93
CA LEU A 103 1.15 3.31 -11.74
C LEU A 103 -0.09 3.64 -12.58
N ALA A 104 -0.10 4.82 -13.19
CA ALA A 104 -1.00 5.07 -14.31
C ALA A 104 -0.73 4.08 -15.44
N ASP A 105 -1.77 3.69 -16.19
CA ASP A 105 -1.61 2.75 -17.30
C ASP A 105 -0.57 3.26 -18.31
N GLY A 106 0.40 2.40 -18.64
CA GLY A 106 1.51 2.72 -19.55
C GLY A 106 2.65 3.56 -18.96
N ALA A 107 2.58 3.95 -17.69
CA ALA A 107 3.69 4.64 -17.02
C ALA A 107 4.79 3.67 -16.56
N VAL A 108 5.99 4.21 -16.38
CA VAL A 108 7.19 3.49 -15.95
C VAL A 108 7.56 3.93 -14.53
N PRO A 109 7.99 3.04 -13.63
CA PRO A 109 8.39 3.42 -12.29
C PRO A 109 9.60 4.37 -12.31
N PRO A 110 9.66 5.35 -11.40
CA PRO A 110 10.86 6.13 -11.18
C PRO A 110 12.06 5.23 -10.78
N PRO A 111 13.30 5.55 -11.23
CA PRO A 111 14.47 4.70 -10.97
C PRO A 111 14.75 4.44 -9.48
N ASP A 112 14.38 5.36 -8.59
CA ASP A 112 14.62 5.26 -7.15
C ASP A 112 13.64 4.34 -6.42
N VAL A 113 12.60 3.85 -7.10
CA VAL A 113 11.58 2.98 -6.53
C VAL A 113 11.40 1.65 -7.26
N THR A 114 12.01 1.46 -8.43
CA THR A 114 11.81 0.26 -9.28
C THR A 114 11.95 -1.05 -8.52
N ASP A 115 12.95 -1.16 -7.63
CA ASP A 115 13.26 -2.38 -6.87
C ASP A 115 12.46 -2.50 -5.54
N LEU A 116 11.51 -1.58 -5.30
CA LEU A 116 10.68 -1.59 -4.10
C LEU A 116 9.43 -2.47 -4.24
N ALA A 117 9.04 -2.83 -5.47
CA ALA A 117 7.89 -3.69 -5.73
C ALA A 117 8.31 -4.96 -6.49
N ASP A 118 7.61 -6.07 -6.23
CA ASP A 118 7.86 -7.34 -6.93
C ASP A 118 7.36 -7.29 -8.38
N ARG A 119 6.31 -6.49 -8.63
CA ARG A 119 5.74 -6.26 -9.96
C ARG A 119 5.14 -4.86 -10.05
N TRP A 120 5.31 -4.24 -11.21
CA TRP A 120 4.66 -2.98 -11.57
C TRP A 120 3.50 -3.22 -12.52
N VAL A 121 2.35 -2.59 -12.26
CA VAL A 121 1.13 -2.71 -13.07
C VAL A 121 0.42 -1.37 -13.21
N GLY A 122 -0.36 -1.26 -14.28
CA GLY A 122 -1.35 -0.20 -14.43
C GLY A 122 -2.64 -0.48 -13.67
N LEU A 123 -3.50 0.52 -13.52
CA LEU A 123 -4.81 0.38 -12.88
C LEU A 123 -5.69 -0.67 -13.57
N SER A 124 -5.61 -0.77 -14.90
CA SER A 124 -6.38 -1.74 -15.69
C SER A 124 -5.98 -3.21 -15.44
N GLU A 125 -4.74 -3.45 -15.02
CA GLU A 125 -4.16 -4.78 -14.78
C GLU A 125 -4.14 -5.16 -13.29
N LEU A 126 -4.47 -4.21 -12.42
CA LEU A 126 -4.39 -4.37 -10.97
C LEU A 126 -5.20 -5.56 -10.46
N PRO A 127 -6.47 -5.78 -10.86
CA PRO A 127 -7.24 -6.92 -10.36
C PRO A 127 -6.61 -8.27 -10.69
N GLN A 128 -6.09 -8.43 -11.91
CA GLN A 128 -5.45 -9.68 -12.34
C GLN A 128 -4.16 -9.93 -11.56
N ALA A 129 -3.39 -8.88 -11.29
CA ALA A 129 -2.18 -8.97 -10.49
C ALA A 129 -2.48 -9.34 -9.03
N VAL A 130 -3.50 -8.72 -8.42
CA VAL A 130 -3.98 -9.07 -7.07
C VAL A 130 -4.41 -10.54 -7.01
N MET A 131 -5.21 -11.00 -7.97
CA MET A 131 -5.66 -12.40 -8.01
C MET A 131 -4.50 -13.39 -8.13
N ALA A 132 -3.48 -13.06 -8.92
CA ALA A 132 -2.32 -13.93 -9.14
C ALA A 132 -1.49 -14.16 -7.88
N VAL A 133 -1.50 -13.22 -6.93
CA VAL A 133 -0.71 -13.29 -5.70
C VAL A 133 -1.53 -13.63 -4.45
N SER A 134 -2.86 -13.54 -4.52
CA SER A 134 -3.75 -13.76 -3.38
C SER A 134 -4.28 -15.19 -3.27
N ASN A 135 -4.04 -16.05 -4.27
CA ASN A 135 -4.40 -17.48 -4.25
C ASN A 135 -3.13 -18.34 -4.07
N PRO A 136 -2.92 -18.97 -2.90
CA PRO A 136 -1.90 -20.00 -2.73
C PRO A 136 -2.24 -21.32 -3.42
#